data_AF-A0AAV6CLC4-F1
#
_entry.id   AF-A0AAV6CLC4-F1
#
_cell.length_a   1.000
_cell.length_b   1.000
_cell.length_c   1.000
_cell.angle_alpha   90.00
_cell.angle_beta   90.00
_cell.angle_gamma   90.00
#
_symmetry.space_group_name_H-M   'P 1'
#
loop_
_entity.id
_entity.type
_entity.pdbx_description
1 polymer ?
#
loop_
_entity_poly.entity_id
_entity_poly.type
_entity_poly.pdbx_seq_one_letter_code
_entity_poly.pdbx_strand_id
1 'polypeptide(L)'
;MSKQPKTAPRPTQNTPSEVVSDLLSAIRNQFYADAEPKKWAQDAAFIRKNVVLWPAAWLNKRGVTLPPERYKQLLLDVFNEIKVHGKTGVVKYWPGYLMKCVQERFKHQEDAIYDEAKALRASIETALQMAGSAAAKVDPITVMAEARRDLLKQPRRSPTKPKKQTSQPDLFQL
;
A
#
# COMPACT_ATOMS: atom_id res chain seq x y z
N MET A 1 -31.00 -12.07 20.57
CA MET A 1 -30.37 -11.29 19.49
C MET A 1 -29.22 -10.46 20.09
N SER A 2 -28.03 -11.04 20.19
CA SER A 2 -26.88 -10.41 20.85
C SER A 2 -26.17 -9.46 19.87
N LYS A 3 -26.13 -8.16 20.20
CA LYS A 3 -25.43 -7.12 19.44
C LYS A 3 -23.93 -7.27 19.70
N GLN A 4 -23.15 -7.66 18.69
CA GLN A 4 -21.69 -7.69 18.78
C GLN A 4 -21.13 -6.26 18.98
N PRO A 5 -20.10 -6.08 19.83
CA PRO A 5 -19.47 -4.79 20.06
C PRO A 5 -18.72 -4.30 18.82
N LYS A 6 -18.88 -3.02 18.49
CA LYS A 6 -18.17 -2.33 17.40
C LYS A 6 -16.66 -2.37 17.67
N THR A 7 -15.94 -3.17 16.88
CA THR A 7 -14.48 -3.27 16.90
C THR A 7 -13.88 -1.93 16.45
N ALA A 8 -12.82 -1.49 17.14
CA ALA A 8 -12.07 -0.28 16.81
C ALA A 8 -11.64 -0.24 15.32
N PRO A 9 -11.49 0.96 14.72
CA PRO A 9 -11.08 1.09 13.33
C PRO A 9 -9.72 0.42 13.12
N ARG A 10 -9.73 -0.73 12.44
CA ARG A 10 -8.55 -1.51 12.09
C ARG A 10 -7.65 -0.67 11.16
N PRO A 11 -6.31 -0.72 11.32
CA PRO A 11 -5.40 -0.04 10.40
C PRO A 11 -5.74 -0.46 8.96
N THR A 12 -6.13 0.52 8.17
CA THR A 12 -6.39 0.34 6.74
C THR A 12 -5.04 0.01 6.11
N GLN A 13 -4.96 -1.09 5.34
CA GLN A 13 -3.75 -1.40 4.58
C GLN A 13 -3.45 -0.22 3.66
N ASN A 14 -2.49 0.62 4.06
CA ASN A 14 -2.04 1.72 3.23
C ASN A 14 -1.13 1.10 2.18
N THR A 15 -1.72 0.56 1.11
CA THR A 15 -0.95 -0.02 0.00
C THR A 15 -0.14 1.13 -0.58
N PRO A 16 1.20 1.05 -0.59
CA PRO A 16 2.03 2.13 -1.09
C PRO A 16 1.62 2.47 -2.52
N SER A 17 1.54 3.76 -2.85
CA SER A 17 1.20 4.21 -4.21
C SER A 17 2.15 3.65 -5.26
N GLU A 18 3.40 3.38 -4.86
CA GLU A 18 4.43 2.72 -5.66
C GLU A 18 4.03 1.30 -6.05
N VAL A 19 3.54 0.49 -5.11
CA VAL A 19 3.09 -0.89 -5.39
C VAL A 19 1.93 -0.90 -6.38
N VAL A 20 0.98 0.03 -6.22
CA VAL A 20 -0.13 0.17 -7.16
C VAL A 20 0.35 0.58 -8.55
N SER A 21 1.30 1.52 -8.63
CA SER A 21 1.91 1.97 -9.89
C SER A 21 2.65 0.84 -10.62
N ASP A 22 3.43 0.05 -9.87
CA ASP A 22 4.18 -1.08 -10.39
C ASP A 22 3.26 -2.15 -10.96
N LEU A 23 2.19 -2.50 -10.23
CA LEU A 23 1.21 -3.48 -10.67
C LEU A 23 0.46 -3.01 -11.92
N LEU A 24 0.06 -1.74 -11.98
CA LEU A 24 -0.58 -1.17 -13.17
C LEU A 24 0.37 -1.17 -14.37
N SER A 25 1.66 -0.88 -14.15
CA SER A 25 2.69 -0.92 -15.19
C SER A 25 2.92 -2.35 -15.70
N ALA A 26 2.94 -3.34 -14.81
CA ALA A 26 3.02 -4.75 -15.18
C ALA A 26 1.80 -5.20 -16.02
N ILE A 27 0.58 -4.83 -15.60
CA ILE A 27 -0.64 -5.15 -16.37
C ILE A 27 -0.60 -4.49 -17.75
N ARG A 28 -0.16 -3.22 -17.83
CA ARG A 28 -0.04 -2.52 -19.11
C ARG A 28 0.91 -3.26 -20.06
N ASN A 29 2.09 -3.61 -19.56
CA ASN A 29 3.13 -4.26 -20.38
C ASN A 29 2.76 -5.70 -20.77
N GLN A 30 1.97 -6.40 -19.96
CA GLN A 30 1.62 -7.80 -20.23
C GLN A 30 0.36 -7.95 -21.11
N PHE A 31 -0.67 -7.13 -20.90
CA PHE A 31 -1.98 -7.31 -21.55
C PHE A 31 -2.37 -6.19 -22.50
N TYR A 32 -1.71 -5.03 -22.41
CA TYR A 32 -2.02 -3.83 -23.18
C TYR A 32 -0.80 -3.31 -23.96
N ALA A 33 0.18 -4.18 -24.25
CA ALA A 33 1.40 -3.79 -24.97
C ALA A 33 1.10 -3.10 -26.31
N ASP A 34 0.13 -3.64 -27.06
CA ASP A 34 -0.27 -3.14 -28.38
C ASP A 34 -1.50 -2.22 -28.33
N ALA A 35 -2.00 -1.87 -27.14
CA ALA A 35 -3.23 -1.11 -27.00
C ALA A 35 -3.00 0.41 -27.11
N GLU A 36 -3.98 1.11 -27.68
CA GLU A 36 -3.95 2.56 -27.77
C GLU A 36 -3.89 3.22 -26.37
N PRO A 37 -3.07 4.27 -26.16
CA PRO A 37 -2.94 4.94 -24.86
C PRO A 37 -4.28 5.41 -24.26
N LYS A 38 -5.20 5.86 -25.12
CA LYS A 38 -6.54 6.30 -24.71
C LYS A 38 -7.37 5.17 -24.11
N LYS A 39 -7.30 3.98 -24.72
CA LYS A 39 -8.00 2.78 -24.24
C LYS A 39 -7.43 2.32 -22.90
N TRP A 40 -6.10 2.32 -22.76
CA TRP A 40 -5.46 2.05 -21.46
C TRP A 40 -5.91 3.03 -20.39
N ALA A 41 -5.93 4.33 -20.65
CA ALA A 41 -6.34 5.32 -19.65
C ALA A 41 -7.79 5.14 -19.17
N GLN A 42 -8.69 4.74 -20.06
CA GLN A 42 -10.08 4.42 -19.72
C GLN A 42 -10.19 3.16 -18.85
N ASP A 43 -9.48 2.10 -19.23
CA ASP A 43 -9.52 0.81 -18.52
C ASP A 43 -8.72 0.84 -17.20
N ALA A 44 -7.65 1.64 -17.10
CA ALA A 44 -6.76 1.69 -15.95
C ALA A 44 -7.48 2.09 -14.66
N ALA A 45 -8.47 2.99 -14.73
CA ALA A 45 -9.29 3.36 -13.58
C ALA A 45 -10.10 2.16 -13.06
N PHE A 46 -10.67 1.37 -13.96
CA PHE A 46 -11.41 0.15 -13.63
C PHE A 46 -10.48 -0.92 -13.07
N ILE A 47 -9.33 -1.16 -13.71
CA ILE A 47 -8.33 -2.15 -13.30
C ILE A 47 -7.80 -1.81 -11.91
N ARG A 48 -7.43 -0.55 -11.66
CA ARG A 48 -6.97 -0.09 -10.35
C ARG A 48 -7.99 -0.42 -9.26
N LYS A 49 -9.26 -0.11 -9.48
CA LYS A 49 -10.32 -0.31 -8.47
C LYS A 49 -10.67 -1.78 -8.26
N ASN A 50 -10.89 -2.52 -9.34
CA ASN A 50 -11.51 -3.86 -9.29
C ASN A 50 -10.51 -5.01 -9.34
N VAL A 51 -9.29 -4.78 -9.81
CA VAL A 51 -8.24 -5.81 -9.94
C VAL A 51 -7.17 -5.60 -8.87
N VAL A 52 -6.71 -4.37 -8.67
CA VAL A 52 -5.62 -4.07 -7.73
C VAL A 52 -6.13 -3.72 -6.33
N LEU A 53 -7.15 -2.88 -6.17
CA LEU A 53 -7.62 -2.48 -4.83
C LEU A 53 -8.63 -3.46 -4.23
N TRP A 54 -9.35 -4.20 -5.06
CA TRP A 54 -10.34 -5.18 -4.60
C TRP A 54 -9.73 -6.28 -3.72
N PRO A 55 -8.59 -6.92 -4.07
CA PRO A 55 -8.02 -7.96 -3.22
C PRO A 55 -7.53 -7.41 -1.88
N ALA A 56 -6.98 -6.19 -1.83
CA ALA A 56 -6.62 -5.54 -0.57
C ALA A 56 -7.84 -5.33 0.34
N ALA A 57 -8.95 -4.86 -0.22
CA ALA A 57 -10.21 -4.74 0.52
C ALA A 57 -10.77 -6.10 0.97
N TRP A 58 -10.64 -7.13 0.14
CA TRP A 58 -11.07 -8.50 0.44
C TRP A 58 -10.25 -9.11 1.60
N LEU A 59 -8.93 -8.99 1.57
CA LEU A 59 -8.04 -9.44 2.65
C LEU A 59 -8.31 -8.70 3.96
N ASN A 60 -8.55 -7.38 3.90
CA ASN A 60 -8.85 -6.57 5.07
C ASN A 60 -10.16 -7.02 5.76
N LYS A 61 -11.21 -7.36 4.99
CA LYS A 61 -12.47 -7.91 5.53
C LYS A 61 -12.25 -9.23 6.25
N ARG A 62 -11.35 -10.08 5.75
CA ARG A 62 -10.99 -11.38 6.34
C ARG A 62 -10.03 -11.26 7.53
N GLY A 63 -9.47 -10.07 7.76
CA GLY A 63 -8.46 -9.84 8.82
C GLY A 63 -7.09 -10.40 8.51
N VAL A 64 -6.82 -10.66 7.23
CA VAL A 64 -5.50 -11.05 6.74
C VAL A 64 -4.70 -9.78 6.47
N THR A 65 -3.50 -9.71 7.05
CA THR A 65 -2.53 -8.65 6.76
C THR A 65 -1.31 -9.26 6.09
N LEU A 66 -0.95 -8.71 4.93
CA LEU A 66 0.21 -9.16 4.16
C LEU A 66 1.20 -7.99 4.01
N PRO A 67 2.52 -8.26 4.01
CA PRO A 67 3.51 -7.28 3.62
C PRO A 67 3.25 -6.78 2.18
N PRO A 68 3.53 -5.49 1.89
CA PRO A 68 3.29 -4.90 0.57
C PRO A 68 4.05 -5.62 -0.56
N GLU A 69 5.27 -6.09 -0.29
CA GLU A 69 6.06 -6.84 -1.27
C GLU A 69 5.45 -8.21 -1.58
N ARG A 70 4.94 -8.90 -0.55
CA ARG A 70 4.28 -10.19 -0.72
C ARG A 70 2.96 -10.03 -1.47
N TYR A 71 2.23 -8.96 -1.18
CA TYR A 71 1.02 -8.60 -1.92
C TYR A 71 1.28 -8.38 -3.41
N LYS A 72 2.37 -7.67 -3.74
CA LYS A 72 2.83 -7.47 -5.11
C LYS A 72 3.15 -8.79 -5.80
N GLN A 73 3.93 -9.66 -5.15
CA GLN A 73 4.30 -10.98 -5.68
C GLN A 73 3.07 -11.83 -5.97
N LEU A 74 2.13 -11.91 -5.03
CA LEU A 74 0.92 -12.71 -5.20
C LEU A 74 0.12 -12.24 -6.43
N LEU A 75 -0.08 -10.92 -6.59
CA LEU A 75 -0.76 -10.40 -7.78
C LEU A 75 0.02 -10.66 -9.08
N LEU A 76 1.35 -10.53 -9.07
CA LEU A 76 2.18 -10.84 -10.23
C LEU A 76 2.11 -12.32 -10.61
N ASP A 77 2.11 -13.23 -9.64
CA ASP A 77 1.94 -14.66 -9.86
C ASP A 77 0.60 -14.95 -10.53
N VAL A 78 -0.48 -14.31 -10.05
CA VAL A 78 -1.80 -14.43 -10.66
C VAL A 78 -1.80 -13.88 -12.09
N PHE A 79 -1.17 -12.73 -12.35
CA PHE A 79 -1.08 -12.19 -13.71
C PHE A 79 -0.27 -13.09 -14.65
N ASN A 80 0.83 -13.67 -14.16
CA ASN A 80 1.64 -14.61 -14.93
C ASN A 80 0.86 -15.89 -15.25
N GLU A 81 0.12 -16.45 -14.29
CA GLU A 81 -0.73 -17.61 -14.53
C GLU A 81 -1.86 -17.30 -15.53
N ILE A 82 -2.49 -16.13 -15.44
CA ILE A 82 -3.49 -15.69 -16.42
C ILE A 82 -2.85 -15.56 -17.80
N LYS A 83 -1.59 -15.12 -17.90
CA LYS A 83 -0.89 -15.03 -19.18
C LYS A 83 -0.57 -16.42 -19.76
N VAL A 84 -0.18 -17.38 -18.92
CA VAL A 84 0.20 -18.75 -19.34
C VAL A 84 -1.01 -19.60 -19.69
N HIS A 85 -2.07 -19.55 -18.87
CA HIS A 85 -3.25 -20.41 -18.99
C HIS A 85 -4.48 -19.70 -19.56
N GLY A 86 -4.46 -18.38 -19.65
CA GLY A 86 -5.59 -17.60 -20.15
C GLY A 86 -5.76 -17.73 -21.65
N LYS A 87 -7.02 -17.75 -22.09
CA LYS A 87 -7.38 -17.75 -23.53
C LYS A 87 -7.27 -16.34 -24.11
N THR A 88 -6.06 -15.80 -24.13
CA THR A 88 -5.75 -14.41 -24.50
C THR A 88 -6.27 -14.02 -25.89
N GLY A 89 -6.39 -14.97 -26.82
CA GLY A 89 -6.90 -14.73 -28.18
C GLY A 89 -8.42 -14.58 -28.33
N VAL A 90 -9.23 -14.91 -27.31
CA VAL A 90 -10.71 -14.95 -27.44
C VAL A 90 -11.40 -13.89 -26.56
N VAL A 91 -10.64 -13.17 -25.73
CA VAL A 91 -11.20 -12.23 -24.75
C VAL A 91 -11.61 -10.92 -25.42
N LYS A 92 -12.93 -10.69 -25.55
CA LYS A 92 -13.51 -9.44 -26.07
C LYS A 92 -13.32 -8.25 -25.13
N TYR A 93 -13.30 -8.49 -23.81
CA TYR A 93 -13.18 -7.43 -22.80
C TYR A 93 -12.20 -7.83 -21.70
N TRP A 94 -10.97 -7.33 -21.82
CA TRP A 94 -9.84 -7.63 -20.95
C TRP A 94 -10.01 -7.22 -19.48
N PRO A 95 -10.49 -6.01 -19.13
CA PRO A 95 -10.61 -5.60 -17.74
C PRO A 95 -11.53 -6.49 -16.92
N GLY A 96 -12.68 -6.86 -17.50
CA GLY A 96 -13.65 -7.74 -16.86
C GLY A 96 -13.13 -9.17 -16.70
N TYR A 97 -12.38 -9.67 -17.69
CA TYR A 97 -11.74 -10.98 -17.61
C TYR A 97 -10.68 -11.03 -16.49
N LEU A 98 -9.79 -10.04 -16.44
CA LEU A 98 -8.78 -9.90 -15.38
C LEU A 98 -9.42 -9.85 -13.99
N MET A 99 -10.47 -9.05 -13.82
CA MET A 99 -11.23 -8.99 -12.57
C MET A 99 -11.76 -10.37 -12.17
N LYS A 100 -12.40 -11.09 -13.09
CA LYS A 100 -12.97 -12.40 -12.80
C LYS A 100 -11.90 -13.43 -12.41
N CYS A 101 -10.80 -13.51 -13.16
CA CYS A 101 -9.70 -14.42 -12.88
C CYS A 101 -9.06 -14.14 -11.51
N VAL A 102 -8.80 -12.88 -11.19
CA VAL A 102 -8.26 -12.51 -9.87
C VAL A 102 -9.24 -12.89 -8.75
N GLN A 103 -10.54 -12.61 -8.92
CA GLN A 103 -11.54 -12.97 -7.91
C GLN A 103 -11.68 -14.47 -7.71
N GLU A 104 -11.72 -15.26 -8.78
CA GLU A 104 -11.77 -16.72 -8.70
C GLU A 104 -10.52 -17.27 -8.04
N ARG A 105 -9.33 -16.76 -8.39
CA ARG A 105 -8.08 -17.21 -7.81
C ARG A 105 -8.00 -16.95 -6.31
N PHE A 106 -8.37 -15.75 -5.87
CA PHE A 106 -8.44 -15.42 -4.44
C PHE A 106 -9.49 -16.24 -3.68
N LYS A 107 -10.58 -16.64 -4.35
CA LYS A 107 -11.59 -17.53 -3.78
C LYS A 107 -11.08 -18.97 -3.62
N HIS A 108 -10.32 -19.47 -4.59
CA HIS A 108 -9.77 -20.83 -4.56
C HIS A 108 -8.52 -20.95 -3.65
N GLN A 109 -7.69 -19.91 -3.57
CA GLN A 109 -6.53 -19.86 -2.70
C GLN A 109 -6.81 -19.25 -1.33
N GLU A 110 -8.09 -19.07 -0.97
CA GLU A 110 -8.49 -18.43 0.28
C GLU A 110 -7.82 -19.10 1.49
N ASP A 111 -7.93 -20.42 1.59
CA ASP A 111 -7.41 -21.18 2.73
C ASP A 111 -5.88 -21.08 2.82
N ALA A 112 -5.20 -21.20 1.67
CA ALA A 112 -3.75 -21.09 1.59
C ALA A 112 -3.25 -19.69 2.02
N ILE A 113 -3.94 -18.62 1.59
CA ILE A 113 -3.59 -17.25 1.97
C ILE A 113 -3.86 -17.02 3.46
N TYR A 114 -4.92 -17.62 4.01
CA TYR A 114 -5.22 -17.53 5.43
C TYR A 114 -4.17 -18.25 6.28
N ASP A 115 -3.78 -19.46 5.89
CA ASP A 115 -2.73 -20.23 6.57
C ASP A 115 -1.38 -19.52 6.49
N GLU A 116 -1.03 -18.96 5.34
CA GLU A 116 0.20 -18.17 5.17
C GLU A 116 0.19 -16.93 6.07
N ALA A 117 -0.93 -16.19 6.12
CA ALA A 117 -1.05 -15.02 6.98
C ALA A 117 -1.02 -15.37 8.47
N LYS A 118 -1.61 -16.50 8.86
CA LYS A 118 -1.56 -17.02 10.23
C LYS A 118 -0.14 -17.42 10.60
N ALA A 119 0.57 -18.13 9.72
CA ALA A 119 1.97 -18.49 9.89
C ALA A 119 2.87 -17.25 9.98
N LEU A 120 2.61 -16.23 9.16
CA LEU A 120 3.33 -14.95 9.20
C LEU A 120 3.10 -14.21 10.52
N ARG A 121 1.86 -14.22 11.04
CA ARG A 121 1.56 -13.63 12.33
C ARG A 121 2.27 -14.38 13.46
N ALA A 122 2.23 -15.71 13.44
CA ALA A 122 2.92 -16.54 14.41
C ALA A 122 4.44 -16.35 14.35
N SER A 123 5.02 -16.20 13.16
CA SER A 123 6.46 -15.96 13.00
C SER A 123 6.87 -14.55 13.45
N ILE A 124 6.05 -13.53 13.20
CA ILE A 124 6.26 -12.18 13.75
C ILE A 124 6.15 -12.18 15.27
N GLU A 125 5.15 -12.85 15.82
CA GLU A 125 4.96 -12.98 17.28
C GLU A 125 6.14 -13.72 17.92
N THR A 126 6.57 -14.82 17.31
CA THR A 126 7.76 -15.57 17.74
C THR A 126 9.02 -14.73 17.62
N ALA A 127 9.22 -14.00 16.52
CA ALA A 127 10.36 -13.11 16.35
C ALA A 127 10.36 -11.97 17.37
N LEU A 128 9.19 -11.41 17.71
CA LEU A 128 9.04 -10.39 18.75
C LEU A 128 9.35 -10.96 20.13
N GLN A 129 8.95 -12.20 20.39
CA GLN A 129 9.19 -12.89 21.65
C GLN A 129 10.64 -13.36 21.79
N MET A 130 11.29 -13.78 20.71
CA MET A 130 12.71 -14.11 20.63
C MET A 130 13.61 -12.87 20.65
N ALA A 131 13.13 -11.74 20.15
CA ALA A 131 13.77 -10.43 20.33
C ALA A 131 13.67 -9.90 21.78
N GLY A 132 13.04 -10.68 22.69
CA GLY A 132 13.13 -10.59 24.14
C GLY A 132 13.37 -9.18 24.69
N SER A 133 12.35 -8.33 24.74
CA SER A 133 12.41 -6.97 25.31
C SER A 133 13.69 -6.17 25.04
N ALA A 134 14.40 -6.43 23.94
CA ALA A 134 15.63 -5.76 23.59
C ALA A 134 15.28 -4.69 22.56
N ALA A 135 14.95 -3.51 23.10
CA ALA A 135 14.67 -2.27 22.39
C ALA A 135 13.66 -2.42 21.25
N ALA A 136 12.42 -1.97 21.51
CA ALA A 136 11.52 -1.54 20.45
C ALA A 136 12.32 -0.67 19.47
N LYS A 137 12.68 -1.22 18.31
CA LYS A 137 13.04 -0.40 17.16
C LYS A 137 11.80 0.43 16.92
N VAL A 138 11.84 1.68 17.39
CA VAL A 138 10.75 2.62 17.29
C VAL A 138 10.36 2.60 15.82
N ASP A 139 9.15 2.09 15.59
CA ASP A 139 8.55 1.98 14.27
C ASP A 139 8.78 3.33 13.56
N PRO A 140 9.41 3.38 12.37
CA PRO A 140 9.71 4.66 11.71
C PRO A 140 8.45 5.53 11.53
N ILE A 141 7.27 4.91 11.52
CA ILE A 141 5.97 5.59 11.55
C ILE A 141 5.67 6.18 12.94
N THR A 142 6.05 5.51 14.03
CA THR A 142 5.96 6.03 15.40
C THR A 142 6.97 7.15 15.64
N VAL A 143 8.21 7.05 15.15
CA VAL A 143 9.18 8.17 15.18
C VAL A 143 8.63 9.39 14.42
N MET A 144 8.03 9.18 13.25
CA MET A 144 7.43 10.26 12.46
C MET A 144 6.10 10.78 13.03
N ALA A 145 5.31 9.94 13.69
CA ALA A 145 4.08 10.33 14.37
C ALA A 145 4.38 11.13 15.64
N GLU A 146 5.41 10.74 16.40
CA GLU A 146 5.92 11.51 17.53
C GLU A 146 6.53 12.84 17.07
N ALA A 147 7.33 12.86 16.01
CA ALA A 147 7.85 14.09 15.42
C ALA A 147 6.74 15.04 14.95
N ARG A 148 5.66 14.52 14.34
CA ARG A 148 4.49 15.31 13.95
C ARG A 148 3.70 15.82 15.16
N ARG A 149 3.59 15.02 16.22
CA ARG A 149 2.89 15.40 17.45
C ARG A 149 3.65 16.47 18.24
N ASP A 150 4.98 16.43 18.24
CA ASP A 150 5.83 17.48 18.82
C ASP A 150 5.80 18.77 17.99
N LEU A 151 5.80 18.67 16.65
CA LEU A 151 5.58 19.82 15.76
C LEU A 151 4.22 20.51 15.98
N LEU A 152 3.19 19.75 16.32
CA LEU A 152 1.85 20.28 16.61
C LEU A 152 1.71 20.82 18.04
N LYS A 153 2.56 20.37 18.97
CA LYS A 153 2.61 20.85 20.36
C LYS A 153 3.57 22.00 20.58
N GLN A 154 4.42 22.33 19.61
CA GLN A 154 5.23 23.54 19.67
C GLN A 154 4.28 24.75 19.75
N PRO A 155 4.29 25.53 20.86
CA PRO A 155 3.62 26.81 20.84
C PRO A 155 4.25 27.61 19.72
N ARG A 156 3.41 28.12 18.80
CA ARG A 156 3.83 28.99 17.70
C ARG A 156 4.80 30.02 18.29
N ARG A 157 6.09 29.91 17.97
CA ARG A 157 7.05 30.97 18.26
C ARG A 157 6.56 32.18 17.51
N SER A 158 5.98 33.11 18.26
CA SER A 158 5.63 34.44 17.78
C SER A 158 6.85 34.99 17.05
N PRO A 159 6.71 35.50 15.83
CA PRO A 159 7.85 36.04 15.09
C PRO A 159 8.46 37.18 15.92
N THR A 160 9.66 36.93 16.44
CA THR A 160 10.50 37.97 17.02
C THR A 160 10.79 38.97 15.90
N LYS A 161 10.34 40.21 16.07
CA LYS A 161 10.65 41.32 15.16
C LYS A 161 12.16 41.32 14.85
N PRO A 162 12.57 41.44 13.57
CA PRO A 162 13.98 41.51 13.25
C PRO A 162 14.58 42.78 13.86
N LYS A 163 15.46 42.59 14.84
CA LYS A 163 16.35 43.64 15.33
C LYS A 163 17.34 43.88 14.20
N LYS A 164 17.29 45.07 13.58
CA LYS A 164 18.22 45.53 12.54
C LYS A 164 19.65 45.14 12.94
N GLN A 165 20.28 44.29 12.12
CA GLN A 165 21.72 44.15 12.10
C GLN A 165 22.26 45.45 11.49
N THR A 166 22.81 46.29 12.36
CA THR A 166 23.72 47.36 11.95
C THR A 166 24.98 46.67 11.44
N SER A 167 25.21 46.69 10.13
CA SER A 167 26.52 46.38 9.55
C SER A 167 27.54 47.43 10.03
N GLN A 168 28.65 46.98 10.62
CA GLN A 168 29.92 47.71 10.70
C GLN A 168 30.49 47.95 9.28
N PRO A 169 31.58 48.73 9.06
CA PRO A 169 32.31 49.71 9.91
C PRO A 169 32.53 51.09 9.22
N ASP A 170 33.25 52.00 9.89
CA ASP A 170 33.79 53.30 9.41
C ASP A 170 34.38 53.30 7.99
N LEU A 171 34.20 54.40 7.22
CA LEU A 171 35.23 55.19 6.50
C LEU A 171 34.62 56.27 5.56
N PHE A 172 35.29 57.42 5.43
CA PHE A 172 35.07 58.58 4.51
C PHE A 172 34.09 59.68 4.99
N GLN A 173 34.56 60.76 5.64
CA GLN A 173 35.13 62.01 5.08
C GLN A 173 34.28 62.70 4.00
N LEU A 174 33.63 63.82 4.35
CA LEU A 174 33.96 65.20 3.92
C LEU A 174 33.10 66.22 4.67
#